data_AF-A0A7K2VVL5-F1
#
_entry.id   AF-A0A7K2VVL5-F1
#
_cell.length_a   1.000
_cell.length_b   1.000
_cell.length_c   1.000
_cell.angle_alpha   90.00
_cell.angle_beta   90.00
_cell.angle_gamma   90.00
#
_symmetry.space_group_name_H-M   'P 1'
#
loop_
_entity.id
_entity.type
_entity.pdbx_description
1 polymer ?
#
loop_
_entity_poly.entity_id
_entity_poly.type
_entity_poly.pdbx_seq_one_letter_code
_entity_poly.pdbx_strand_id
1 'polypeptide(L)'
;MTGLTGLTGGRAFVLPLKDSDAILAAVRRALADAPPEERPGLERAVALVESTAAASEDALCARWVRVRLADSGFTGDIASMAALRALRRAEPALGLLTAVELQKKAVAHPE
;
A
#
# COMPACT_ATOMS: atom_id res chain seq x y z
N MET A 1 4.15 41.90 7.95
CA MET A 1 2.96 41.00 7.99
C MET A 1 2.48 40.90 6.55
N THR A 2 2.43 39.77 5.85
CA THR A 2 2.37 38.34 6.21
C THR A 2 2.92 37.60 4.98
N GLY A 3 3.91 36.73 5.16
CA GLY A 3 4.62 36.07 4.06
C GLY A 3 3.73 35.06 3.32
N LEU A 4 3.86 35.02 2.00
CA LEU A 4 3.35 33.97 1.11
C LEU A 4 4.20 32.68 1.23
N THR A 5 4.44 32.20 2.44
CA THR A 5 5.24 30.99 2.74
C THR A 5 4.43 29.69 2.62
N GLY A 6 3.39 29.64 1.78
CA GLY A 6 2.42 28.54 1.75
C GLY A 6 2.43 27.62 0.52
N LEU A 7 3.16 27.96 -0.55
CA LEU A 7 2.98 27.31 -1.86
C LEU A 7 4.10 26.32 -2.26
N THR A 8 5.04 26.01 -1.37
CA THR A 8 6.04 24.95 -1.58
C THR A 8 5.61 23.64 -0.92
N GLY A 9 4.30 23.37 -0.85
CA GLY A 9 3.79 22.06 -0.47
C GLY A 9 4.17 21.06 -1.54
N GLY A 10 5.37 20.48 -1.42
CA GLY A 10 5.86 19.44 -2.31
C GLY A 10 4.78 18.38 -2.46
N ARG A 11 4.46 18.02 -3.70
CA ARG A 11 3.55 16.89 -3.96
C ARG A 11 4.24 15.65 -3.41
N ALA A 12 3.94 15.26 -2.18
CA ALA A 12 4.27 13.93 -1.70
C ALA A 12 3.39 12.97 -2.48
N PHE A 13 4.05 12.00 -3.11
CA PHE A 13 3.40 10.91 -3.82
C PHE A 13 3.65 9.63 -3.02
N VAL A 14 2.64 8.78 -2.92
CA VAL A 14 2.84 7.41 -2.44
C VAL A 14 3.23 6.59 -3.66
N LEU A 15 4.46 6.10 -3.66
CA LEU A 15 4.97 5.20 -4.69
C LEU A 15 4.96 3.77 -4.11
N PRO A 16 4.05 2.89 -4.56
CA PRO A 16 4.07 1.49 -4.14
C PRO A 16 5.35 0.85 -4.67
N LEU A 17 6.23 0.40 -3.77
CA LEU A 17 7.35 -0.47 -4.13
C LEU A 17 6.92 -1.92 -3.94
N LYS A 18 7.21 -2.76 -4.94
CA LYS A 18 6.81 -4.15 -4.95
C LYS A 18 7.98 -5.06 -5.30
N ASP A 19 8.51 -5.75 -4.31
CA ASP A 19 9.54 -6.77 -4.51
C ASP A 19 8.95 -8.17 -4.78
N SER A 20 7.61 -8.29 -4.88
CA SER A 20 6.93 -9.57 -5.08
C SER A 20 7.41 -10.31 -6.33
N ASP A 21 7.79 -9.62 -7.40
CA ASP A 21 8.32 -10.26 -8.62
C ASP A 21 9.73 -10.82 -8.40
N ALA A 22 10.59 -10.10 -7.68
CA ALA A 22 11.91 -10.57 -7.31
C ALA A 22 11.83 -11.77 -6.35
N ILE A 23 10.92 -11.71 -5.37
CA ILE A 23 10.64 -12.81 -4.45
C ILE A 23 10.09 -14.02 -5.22
N LEU A 24 9.14 -13.82 -6.13
CA LEU A 24 8.57 -14.89 -6.96
C LEU A 24 9.66 -15.58 -7.79
N ALA A 25 10.56 -14.80 -8.39
CA ALA A 25 11.69 -15.33 -9.14
C ALA A 25 12.63 -16.17 -8.24
N ALA A 26 12.89 -15.71 -7.01
CA ALA A 26 13.71 -16.44 -6.05
C ALA A 26 13.05 -17.76 -5.62
N VAL A 27 11.75 -17.76 -5.32
CA VAL A 27 11.01 -18.96 -4.90
C VAL A 27 10.90 -19.96 -6.06
N ARG A 28 10.65 -19.51 -7.29
CA ARG A 28 10.64 -20.37 -8.48
C ARG A 28 11.99 -21.02 -8.73
N ARG A 29 13.10 -20.31 -8.48
CA ARG A 29 14.45 -20.88 -8.56
C ARG A 29 14.65 -21.95 -7.49
N ALA A 30 14.29 -21.66 -6.25
CA ALA A 30 14.35 -22.65 -5.17
C ALA A 30 13.53 -23.91 -5.49
N LEU A 31 12.33 -23.76 -6.05
CA LEU A 31 11.49 -24.89 -6.47
C LEU A 31 12.11 -25.73 -7.60
N ALA A 32 12.87 -25.11 -8.50
CA ALA A 32 13.57 -25.82 -9.56
C ALA A 32 14.66 -26.76 -8.99
N ASP A 33 15.33 -26.33 -7.92
CA ASP A 33 16.42 -27.07 -7.27
C ASP A 33 15.95 -27.95 -6.09
N ALA A 34 14.67 -27.86 -5.69
CA ALA A 34 14.16 -28.47 -4.48
C ALA A 34 14.02 -30.01 -4.54
N PRO A 35 14.39 -30.71 -3.45
CA PRO A 35 14.14 -32.15 -3.33
C PRO A 35 12.64 -32.44 -3.18
N PRO A 36 12.16 -33.65 -3.52
CA PRO A 36 10.73 -33.99 -3.58
C PRO A 36 9.94 -33.66 -2.31
N GLU A 37 10.58 -33.73 -1.15
CA GLU A 37 9.98 -33.48 0.16
C GLU A 37 9.60 -32.00 0.36
N GLU A 38 10.34 -31.07 -0.24
CA GLU A 38 10.12 -29.62 -0.12
C GLU A 38 9.24 -29.04 -1.23
N ARG A 39 9.10 -29.75 -2.35
CA ARG A 39 8.34 -29.28 -3.54
C ARG A 39 6.90 -28.86 -3.22
N PRO A 40 6.07 -29.64 -2.47
CA PRO A 40 4.70 -29.23 -2.21
C PRO A 40 4.59 -27.91 -1.43
N GLY A 41 5.53 -27.68 -0.51
CA GLY A 41 5.60 -26.44 0.27
C GLY A 41 5.99 -25.25 -0.61
N LEU A 42 6.98 -25.43 -1.48
CA LEU A 42 7.45 -24.39 -2.38
C LEU A 42 6.44 -24.07 -3.51
N GLU A 43 5.71 -25.06 -4.01
CA GLU A 43 4.60 -24.85 -4.95
C GLU A 43 3.49 -24.00 -4.32
N ARG A 44 3.15 -24.28 -3.06
CA ARG A 44 2.21 -23.45 -2.30
C ARG A 44 2.76 -22.04 -2.07
N ALA A 45 4.05 -21.91 -1.78
CA ALA A 45 4.70 -20.61 -1.63
C ALA A 45 4.65 -19.80 -2.93
N VAL A 46 4.92 -20.41 -4.09
CA VAL A 46 4.78 -19.79 -5.41
C VAL A 46 3.36 -19.27 -5.60
N ALA A 47 2.33 -20.09 -5.36
CA ALA A 47 0.94 -19.68 -5.52
C ALA A 47 0.56 -18.48 -4.62
N LEU A 48 1.07 -18.43 -3.39
CA LEU A 48 0.85 -17.30 -2.47
C LEU A 48 1.56 -16.03 -2.93
N VAL A 49 2.81 -16.14 -3.37
CA VAL A 49 3.56 -14.97 -3.88
C VAL A 49 2.96 -14.48 -5.19
N GLU A 50 2.51 -15.36 -6.09
CA GLU A 50 1.82 -14.99 -7.32
C GLU A 50 0.52 -14.23 -7.06
N SER A 51 -0.32 -14.71 -6.13
CA SER A 51 -1.55 -13.99 -5.78
C SER A 51 -1.28 -12.61 -5.18
N THR A 52 -0.18 -12.47 -4.43
CA THR A 52 0.30 -11.17 -3.93
C THR A 52 0.89 -10.31 -5.06
N ALA A 53 1.61 -10.93 -5.99
CA ALA A 53 2.19 -10.31 -7.18
C ALA A 53 1.13 -9.80 -8.16
N ALA A 54 -0.08 -10.35 -8.11
CA ALA A 54 -1.22 -9.86 -8.91
C ALA A 54 -1.89 -8.60 -8.34
N ALA A 55 -1.59 -8.18 -7.09
CA ALA A 55 -2.19 -6.98 -6.51
C ALA A 55 -1.85 -5.72 -7.31
N SER A 56 -2.89 -4.97 -7.70
CA SER A 56 -2.75 -3.69 -8.41
C SER A 56 -2.15 -2.61 -7.51
N GLU A 57 -1.53 -1.60 -8.11
CA GLU A 57 -1.00 -0.45 -7.38
C GLU A 57 -2.07 0.26 -6.54
N ASP A 58 -3.31 0.34 -7.05
CA ASP A 58 -4.41 0.97 -6.33
C ASP A 58 -4.84 0.16 -5.10
N ALA A 59 -4.82 -1.18 -5.18
CA ALA A 59 -5.06 -2.05 -4.03
C ALA A 59 -3.94 -1.94 -2.98
N LEU A 60 -2.68 -1.75 -3.41
CA LEU A 60 -1.57 -1.49 -2.50
C LEU A 60 -1.71 -0.13 -1.81
N CYS A 61 -2.07 0.93 -2.55
CA CYS A 61 -2.38 2.23 -2.00
C CYS A 61 -3.53 2.18 -0.99
N ALA A 62 -4.61 1.46 -1.33
CA ALA A 62 -5.77 1.26 -0.46
C ALA A 62 -5.38 0.61 0.88
N ARG A 63 -4.59 -0.46 0.81
CA ARG A 63 -4.05 -1.15 2.00
C ARG A 63 -3.18 -0.23 2.85
N TRP A 64 -2.29 0.54 2.21
CA TRP A 64 -1.44 1.51 2.91
C TRP A 64 -2.26 2.56 3.67
N VAL A 65 -3.34 3.09 3.07
CA VAL A 65 -4.24 4.04 3.75
C VAL A 65 -4.86 3.40 4.98
N ARG A 66 -5.37 2.16 4.88
CA ARG A 66 -5.98 1.46 6.01
C ARG A 66 -4.99 1.24 7.16
N VAL A 67 -3.78 0.79 6.85
CA VAL A 67 -2.71 0.62 7.85
C VAL A 67 -2.42 1.94 8.56
N ARG A 68 -2.27 3.04 7.82
CA ARG A 68 -2.00 4.36 8.42
C ARG A 68 -3.14 4.86 9.29
N LEU A 69 -4.38 4.62 8.88
CA LEU A 69 -5.57 4.96 9.68
C LEU A 69 -5.63 4.11 10.96
N ALA A 70 -5.43 2.80 10.85
CA ALA A 70 -5.41 1.89 11.99
C ALA A 70 -4.30 2.24 12.99
N ASP A 71 -3.09 2.52 12.51
CA ASP A 71 -1.94 2.96 13.34
C ASP A 71 -2.23 4.30 14.05
N SER A 72 -3.06 5.16 13.45
CA SER A 72 -3.52 6.41 14.08
C SER A 72 -4.70 6.21 15.06
N GLY A 73 -5.19 4.99 15.22
CA GLY A 73 -6.35 4.65 16.04
C GLY A 73 -7.69 5.08 15.43
N PHE A 74 -7.74 5.39 14.13
CA PHE A 74 -8.96 5.79 13.46
C PHE A 74 -9.80 4.57 13.09
N THR A 75 -11.03 4.50 13.62
CA THR A 75 -11.97 3.38 13.40
C THR A 75 -13.27 3.80 12.69
N GLY A 76 -13.33 5.02 12.17
CA GLY A 76 -14.50 5.56 11.50
C GLY A 76 -14.60 5.16 10.03
N ASP A 77 -15.61 5.70 9.34
CA ASP A 77 -15.78 5.53 7.90
C ASP A 77 -14.60 6.12 7.11
N ILE A 78 -13.98 5.29 6.27
CA ILE A 78 -12.84 5.66 5.42
C ILE A 78 -13.21 6.73 4.37
N ALA A 79 -14.49 6.84 3.98
CA ALA A 79 -14.96 7.89 3.07
C ALA A 79 -15.14 9.26 3.77
N SER A 80 -15.05 9.30 5.10
CA SER A 80 -15.30 10.52 5.87
C SER A 80 -14.17 11.55 5.75
N MET A 81 -14.53 12.84 5.92
CA MET A 81 -13.53 13.90 6.09
C MET A 81 -12.65 13.70 7.34
N ALA A 82 -13.15 12.96 8.34
CA ALA A 82 -12.37 12.62 9.52
C ALA A 82 -11.23 11.66 9.19
N ALA A 83 -11.47 10.67 8.33
CA ALA A 83 -10.42 9.78 7.82
C ALA A 83 -9.35 10.55 7.04
N LEU A 84 -9.76 11.47 6.16
CA LEU A 84 -8.82 12.31 5.40
C LEU A 84 -7.94 13.17 6.32
N ARG A 85 -8.53 13.73 7.40
CA ARG A 85 -7.78 14.49 8.41
C ARG A 85 -6.85 13.60 9.23
N ALA A 86 -7.29 12.40 9.62
CA ALA A 86 -6.47 11.43 10.33
C ALA A 86 -5.27 11.01 9.48
N LEU A 87 -5.48 10.68 8.21
CA LEU A 87 -4.43 10.32 7.27
C LEU A 87 -3.38 11.43 7.11
N ARG A 88 -3.81 12.68 6.92
CA ARG A 88 -2.87 13.82 6.81
C ARG A 88 -2.20 14.21 8.11
N ARG A 89 -2.76 13.81 9.26
CA ARG A 89 -2.11 13.97 10.56
C ARG A 89 -1.05 12.89 10.77
N ALA A 90 -1.34 11.65 10.37
CA ALA A 90 -0.40 10.54 10.38
C ALA A 90 0.77 10.78 9.40
N GLU A 91 0.49 11.42 8.26
CA GLU A 91 1.46 11.73 7.21
C GLU A 91 1.48 13.23 6.87
N PRO A 92 2.21 14.07 7.63
CA PRO A 92 2.19 15.53 7.47
C PRO A 92 2.69 16.03 6.12
N ALA A 93 3.58 15.26 5.47
CA ALA A 93 4.09 15.58 4.14
C ALA A 93 3.04 15.38 3.03
N LEU A 94 1.94 14.68 3.32
CA LEU A 94 0.91 14.36 2.35
C LEU A 94 0.11 15.60 1.94
N GLY A 95 0.28 15.98 0.68
CA GLY A 95 -0.53 17.02 0.05
C GLY A 95 -2.01 16.64 0.05
N LEU A 96 -2.90 17.62 0.16
CA LEU A 96 -4.35 17.39 0.22
C LEU A 96 -4.87 16.64 -1.01
N LEU A 97 -4.41 16.99 -2.21
CA LEU A 97 -4.81 16.32 -3.44
C LEU A 97 -4.43 14.83 -3.41
N THR A 98 -3.18 14.51 -3.07
CA THR A 98 -2.72 13.12 -2.94
C THR A 98 -3.53 12.36 -1.90
N ALA A 99 -3.82 12.98 -0.75
CA ALA A 99 -4.61 12.37 0.30
C ALA A 99 -6.04 12.02 -0.18
N VAL A 100 -6.67 12.89 -0.96
CA VAL A 100 -8.00 12.65 -1.54
C VAL A 100 -7.95 11.52 -2.57
N GLU A 101 -6.94 11.49 -3.45
CA GLU A 101 -6.80 10.41 -4.44
C GLU A 101 -6.56 9.05 -3.76
N LEU A 102 -5.74 9.02 -2.70
CA LEU A 102 -5.52 7.81 -1.90
C LEU A 102 -6.80 7.35 -1.19
N GLN A 103 -7.60 8.27 -0.66
CA GLN A 103 -8.89 7.96 -0.06
C GLN A 103 -9.86 7.36 -1.09
N LYS A 104 -9.93 7.92 -2.31
CA LYS A 104 -10.75 7.37 -3.39
C LYS A 104 -10.33 5.95 -3.77
N LYS A 105 -9.01 5.70 -3.90
CA LYS A 105 -8.48 4.34 -4.14
C LYS A 105 -8.88 3.39 -3.02
N ALA A 106 -8.80 3.83 -1.77
CA ALA A 106 -9.19 3.00 -0.62
C ALA A 106 -10.69 2.67 -0.61
N VAL A 107 -11.55 3.62 -1.01
CA VAL A 107 -13.01 3.37 -1.15
C VAL A 107 -13.31 2.44 -2.32
N ALA A 108 -12.62 2.60 -3.46
CA ALA A 108 -12.82 1.78 -4.66
C ALA A 108 -12.32 0.33 -4.52
N HIS A 109 -11.40 0.07 -3.58
CA HIS A 109 -10.82 -1.25 -3.33
C HIS A 109 -11.10 -1.72 -1.89
N PRO A 110 -12.35 -2.12 -1.56
CA PRO A 110 -12.70 -2.71 -0.26
C PRO A 110 -11.94 -4.02 -0.01
N GLU A 111 -11.86 -4.43 1.25
CA GLU A 111 -11.31 -5.73 1.67
C GLU A 111 -12.34 -6.85 1.53
#